data_AF-A0AAW0YI15-F1
#
_entry.id   AF-A0AAW0YI15-F1
#
_cell.length_a   1.000
_cell.length_b   1.000
_cell.length_c   1.000
_cell.angle_alpha   90.00
_cell.angle_beta   90.00
_cell.angle_gamma   90.00
#
_symmetry.space_group_name_H-M   'P 1'
#
loop_
_entity.id
_entity.type
_entity.pdbx_description
1 polymer ?
#
loop_
_entity_poly.entity_id
_entity_poly.type
_entity_poly.pdbx_seq_one_letter_code
_entity_poly.pdbx_strand_id
1 'polypeptide(L)'
;MSDAETCQTQGENPKPQLTQDASQDSTDGEHIMLLEPRPFRPFKTSEEYLYAMKEDLAEWLNHLYSLDITVDNFFERLDTGEVLCAHANNVRRLAEEKRHQQHDQQQQVGGGRRFSSKWEIPQYDVVYRQDVTPGSFFARDNVHNFISWCRDLGIYEVLLFETDDLVLRKNEKHVILSLLEVARRGARFGMAAPLLVQMEADIDRELEQERLAEERAENGGQLNGEDESWNHDSHDLSPPEPPKMFYGPQPQIITNDLKSLDEM
;
A
#
# COMPACT_ATOMS: atom_id res chain seq x y z
N MET A 1 24.51 -42.35 55.10
CA MET A 1 25.84 -42.27 54.47
C MET A 1 25.62 -41.54 53.15
N SER A 2 25.69 -40.23 53.04
CA SER A 2 26.32 -39.19 53.86
C SER A 2 25.58 -37.87 53.52
N ASP A 3 25.06 -37.15 54.50
CA ASP A 3 25.61 -35.90 55.09
C ASP A 3 25.38 -34.68 54.17
N ALA A 4 24.91 -33.49 54.58
CA ALA A 4 24.45 -32.98 55.87
C ALA A 4 23.70 -31.64 55.67
N GLU A 5 22.83 -31.37 56.67
CA GLU A 5 22.34 -30.12 57.28
C GLU A 5 22.83 -28.76 56.73
N THR A 6 21.99 -27.72 56.63
CA THR A 6 21.63 -26.76 57.71
C THR A 6 20.61 -25.75 57.11
N CYS A 7 19.37 -25.53 57.56
CA CYS A 7 18.78 -25.05 58.81
C CYS A 7 18.87 -23.52 59.05
N GLN A 8 17.70 -22.85 59.21
CA GLN A 8 17.35 -21.64 60.01
C GLN A 8 16.31 -20.77 59.26
N THR A 9 15.00 -20.72 59.59
CA THR A 9 14.20 -20.31 60.78
C THR A 9 13.76 -18.84 60.85
N GLN A 10 12.42 -18.67 60.88
CA GLN A 10 11.58 -17.69 61.64
C GLN A 10 11.41 -16.26 61.07
N GLY A 11 10.18 -15.76 60.83
CA GLY A 11 9.19 -15.20 61.78
C GLY A 11 9.14 -13.68 61.49
N GLU A 12 8.03 -12.95 61.25
CA GLU A 12 6.79 -12.73 62.01
C GLU A 12 5.80 -11.89 61.14
N ASN A 13 4.52 -11.89 61.54
CA ASN A 13 3.39 -11.03 61.11
C ASN A 13 3.45 -9.66 61.89
N PRO A 14 2.53 -8.64 61.80
CA PRO A 14 1.21 -8.55 61.13
C PRO A 14 0.84 -7.16 60.48
N LYS A 15 -0.41 -7.10 59.97
CA LYS A 15 -1.22 -5.96 59.46
C LYS A 15 -1.38 -4.74 60.40
N PRO A 16 -1.91 -3.61 59.85
CA PRO A 16 -3.23 -3.14 60.29
C PRO A 16 -4.19 -2.63 59.17
N GLN A 17 -5.51 -2.70 59.44
CA GLN A 17 -6.64 -1.97 58.78
C GLN A 17 -6.84 -0.61 59.51
N LEU A 18 -7.41 0.48 58.97
CA LEU A 18 -8.81 0.81 58.61
C LEU A 18 -8.77 2.34 58.24
N THR A 19 -9.46 2.93 57.25
CA THR A 19 -10.85 3.43 57.28
C THR A 19 -11.25 4.05 55.93
N GLN A 20 -12.56 4.04 55.68
CA GLN A 20 -13.30 4.54 54.51
C GLN A 20 -13.29 6.07 54.40
N ASP A 21 -13.40 6.59 53.17
CA ASP A 21 -14.43 7.60 52.87
C ASP A 21 -14.88 7.51 51.41
N ALA A 22 -16.19 7.54 51.24
CA ALA A 22 -16.89 7.51 49.97
C ALA A 22 -17.14 8.94 49.49
N SER A 23 -16.95 9.20 48.20
CA SER A 23 -17.64 10.27 47.49
C SER A 23 -17.79 9.85 46.04
N GLN A 24 -19.04 9.58 45.69
CA GLN A 24 -19.52 9.43 44.33
C GLN A 24 -19.39 10.80 43.63
N ASP A 25 -18.77 10.83 42.46
CA ASP A 25 -19.25 11.75 41.42
C ASP A 25 -19.21 11.04 40.07
N SER A 26 -20.35 11.15 39.41
CA SER A 26 -20.74 10.53 38.18
C SER A 26 -20.49 11.51 37.05
N THR A 27 -19.60 11.17 36.12
CA THR A 27 -19.64 11.70 34.77
C THR A 27 -19.27 10.60 33.79
N ASP A 28 -20.30 9.96 33.24
CA ASP A 28 -20.23 9.26 31.96
C ASP A 28 -19.84 10.29 30.90
N GLY A 29 -18.54 10.43 30.67
CA GLY A 29 -17.99 11.05 29.48
C GLY A 29 -17.53 9.94 28.58
N GLU A 30 -18.18 9.80 27.42
CA GLU A 30 -17.70 8.97 26.32
C GLU A 30 -16.24 9.32 26.05
N HIS A 31 -15.33 8.49 26.53
CA HIS A 31 -13.93 8.59 26.20
C HIS A 31 -13.80 8.12 24.75
N ILE A 32 -14.05 9.03 23.80
CA ILE A 32 -13.45 8.96 22.48
C ILE A 32 -11.97 8.76 22.75
N MET A 33 -11.50 7.53 22.57
CA MET A 33 -10.08 7.25 22.48
C MET A 33 -9.61 7.98 21.24
N LEU A 34 -9.21 9.24 21.44
CA LEU A 34 -8.31 9.93 20.54
C LEU A 34 -7.11 9.00 20.44
N LEU A 35 -7.05 8.22 19.36
CA LEU A 35 -5.88 7.42 19.04
C LEU A 35 -4.76 8.43 18.85
N GLU A 36 -3.97 8.67 19.90
CA GLU A 36 -2.74 9.42 19.77
C GLU A 36 -1.97 8.75 18.64
N PRO A 37 -1.55 9.50 17.60
CA PRO A 37 -0.72 8.97 16.54
C PRO A 37 0.48 8.31 17.21
N ARG A 38 0.55 6.98 17.21
CA ARG A 38 1.72 6.32 17.76
C ARG A 38 2.89 6.79 16.92
N PRO A 39 3.94 7.35 17.52
CA PRO A 39 5.08 7.83 16.77
C PRO A 39 5.62 6.65 15.96
N PHE A 40 5.66 6.84 14.64
CA PHE A 40 6.16 5.86 13.69
C PHE A 40 7.58 5.47 14.14
N ARG A 41 7.77 4.22 14.56
CA ARG A 41 9.11 3.73 14.84
C ARG A 41 9.71 3.33 13.50
N PRO A 42 10.76 4.02 13.03
CA PRO A 42 11.46 3.57 11.83
C PRO A 42 11.98 2.15 12.08
N PHE A 43 11.76 1.26 11.12
CA PHE A 43 12.29 -0.09 11.24
C PHE A 43 13.81 -0.03 11.16
N LYS A 44 14.46 -0.91 11.90
CA LYS A 44 15.90 -0.83 12.16
C LYS A 44 16.73 -1.51 11.08
N THR A 45 16.12 -2.43 10.34
CA THR A 45 16.79 -3.19 9.28
C THR A 45 15.88 -3.36 8.06
N SER A 46 16.50 -3.52 6.88
CA SER A 46 15.80 -3.85 5.63
C SER A 46 14.94 -5.12 5.76
N GLU A 47 15.42 -6.10 6.53
CA GLU A 47 14.73 -7.36 6.78
C GLU A 47 13.42 -7.17 7.57
N GLU A 48 13.39 -6.27 8.56
CA GLU A 48 12.20 -5.96 9.34
C GLU A 48 11.11 -5.29 8.46
N TYR A 49 11.52 -4.41 7.54
CA TYR A 49 10.62 -3.84 6.54
C TYR A 49 10.03 -4.92 5.63
N LEU A 50 10.87 -5.80 5.09
CA LEU A 50 10.42 -6.89 4.21
C LEU A 50 9.49 -7.86 4.93
N TYR A 51 9.74 -8.14 6.21
CA TYR A 51 8.86 -8.97 7.02
C TYR A 51 7.46 -8.35 7.14
N ALA A 52 7.36 -7.05 7.44
CA ALA A 52 6.08 -6.36 7.54
C ALA A 52 5.33 -6.29 6.20
N MET A 53 6.05 -6.03 5.10
CA MET A 53 5.44 -6.06 3.75
C MET A 53 4.95 -7.47 3.39
N LYS A 54 5.71 -8.51 3.75
CA LYS A 54 5.34 -9.91 3.53
C LYS A 54 4.11 -10.31 4.34
N GLU A 55 4.01 -9.85 5.59
CA GLU A 55 2.85 -10.05 6.44
C GLU A 55 1.58 -9.41 5.86
N ASP A 56 1.67 -8.16 5.42
CA ASP A 56 0.56 -7.45 4.80
C ASP A 56 0.09 -8.13 3.49
N LEU A 57 1.03 -8.60 2.65
CA LEU A 57 0.69 -9.39 1.47
C LEU A 57 0.06 -10.74 1.80
N ALA A 58 0.52 -11.42 2.86
CA ALA A 58 -0.05 -12.69 3.32
C ALA A 58 -1.51 -12.49 3.76
N GLU A 59 -1.77 -11.51 4.62
CA GLU A 59 -3.13 -11.16 5.04
C GLU A 59 -4.00 -10.82 3.82
N TRP A 60 -3.51 -9.98 2.92
CA TRP A 60 -4.25 -9.58 1.73
C TRP A 60 -4.68 -10.76 0.85
N LEU A 61 -3.75 -11.68 0.55
CA LEU A 61 -4.07 -12.87 -0.23
C LEU A 61 -5.04 -13.81 0.50
N ASN A 62 -4.91 -13.94 1.82
CA ASN A 62 -5.87 -14.72 2.62
C ASN A 62 -7.27 -14.11 2.55
N HIS A 63 -7.41 -12.79 2.66
CA HIS A 63 -8.71 -12.10 2.55
C HIS A 63 -9.36 -12.31 1.17
N LEU A 64 -8.57 -12.34 0.09
CA LEU A 64 -9.09 -12.51 -1.26
C LEU A 64 -9.45 -13.96 -1.61
N TYR A 65 -8.66 -14.92 -1.15
CA TYR A 65 -8.70 -16.30 -1.64
C TYR A 65 -8.95 -17.35 -0.57
N SER A 66 -9.18 -16.93 0.69
CA SER A 66 -9.39 -17.84 1.84
C SER A 66 -8.26 -18.87 1.98
N LEU A 67 -7.02 -18.40 1.85
CA LEU A 67 -5.81 -19.20 1.99
C LEU A 67 -5.33 -19.21 3.45
N ASP A 68 -4.39 -20.10 3.76
CA ASP A 68 -3.69 -20.18 5.04
C ASP A 68 -2.22 -19.78 4.86
N ILE A 69 -2.01 -18.53 4.45
CA ILE A 69 -0.69 -17.95 4.25
C ILE A 69 -0.26 -17.23 5.53
N THR A 70 0.92 -17.58 6.04
CA THR A 70 1.60 -16.89 7.13
C THR A 70 2.87 -16.23 6.59
N VAL A 71 3.48 -15.37 7.39
CA VAL A 71 4.75 -14.71 7.03
C VAL A 71 5.86 -15.74 6.76
N ASP A 72 5.85 -16.87 7.48
CA ASP A 72 6.87 -17.92 7.36
C ASP A 72 6.65 -18.82 6.14
N ASN A 73 5.40 -19.15 5.81
CA ASN A 73 5.08 -20.02 4.68
C ASN A 73 4.74 -19.25 3.39
N PHE A 74 4.73 -17.90 3.43
CA PHE A 74 4.31 -17.00 2.34
C PHE A 74 4.81 -17.46 0.98
N PHE A 75 6.10 -17.70 0.96
CA PHE A 75 6.86 -18.07 -0.19
C PHE A 75 6.50 -19.48 -0.65
N GLU A 76 6.39 -20.46 0.25
CA GLU A 76 6.02 -21.86 -0.06
C GLU A 76 4.61 -21.96 -0.64
N ARG A 77 3.69 -21.09 -0.20
CA ARG A 77 2.32 -21.06 -0.70
C ARG A 77 2.21 -20.47 -2.11
N LEU A 78 3.23 -19.74 -2.58
CA LEU A 78 3.23 -19.04 -3.86
C LEU A 78 4.13 -19.67 -4.92
N ASP A 79 5.05 -20.56 -4.54
CA ASP A 79 6.12 -21.05 -5.43
C ASP A 79 5.68 -21.95 -6.59
N THR A 80 4.41 -22.37 -6.61
CA THR A 80 3.79 -23.05 -7.76
C THR A 80 3.30 -22.06 -8.83
N GLY A 81 3.19 -20.78 -8.49
CA GLY A 81 2.65 -19.72 -9.37
C GLY A 81 1.14 -19.75 -9.58
N GLU A 82 0.42 -20.73 -9.01
CA GLU A 82 -1.02 -20.92 -9.23
C GLU A 82 -1.85 -19.77 -8.66
N VAL A 83 -1.58 -19.38 -7.42
CA VAL A 83 -2.26 -18.26 -6.75
C VAL A 83 -2.03 -16.96 -7.52
N LEU A 84 -0.83 -16.76 -8.04
CA LEU A 84 -0.46 -15.55 -8.79
C LEU A 84 -1.23 -15.46 -10.12
N CYS A 85 -1.29 -16.55 -10.87
CA CYS A 85 -2.03 -16.59 -12.13
C CYS A 85 -3.54 -16.46 -11.89
N ALA A 86 -4.07 -17.13 -10.86
CA ALA A 86 -5.46 -16.99 -10.44
C ALA A 86 -5.78 -15.54 -10.09
N HIS A 87 -4.86 -14.87 -9.38
CA HIS A 87 -4.99 -13.47 -9.01
C HIS A 87 -5.06 -12.57 -10.23
N ALA A 88 -4.14 -12.69 -11.18
CA ALA A 88 -4.15 -11.94 -12.45
C ALA A 88 -5.52 -12.04 -13.17
N ASN A 89 -6.06 -13.25 -13.26
CA ASN A 89 -7.36 -13.51 -13.88
C ASN A 89 -8.53 -12.91 -13.10
N ASN A 90 -8.41 -12.80 -11.77
CA ASN A 90 -9.42 -12.15 -10.94
C ASN A 90 -9.40 -10.62 -11.11
N VAL A 91 -8.21 -10.00 -11.19
CA VAL A 91 -8.08 -8.56 -11.49
C VAL A 91 -8.78 -8.23 -12.80
N ARG A 92 -8.56 -9.06 -13.83
CA ARG A 92 -9.22 -8.92 -15.13
C ARG A 92 -10.75 -8.95 -15.02
N ARG A 93 -11.28 -9.98 -14.36
CA ARG A 93 -12.74 -10.15 -14.17
C ARG A 93 -13.36 -8.94 -13.47
N LEU A 94 -12.76 -8.46 -12.38
CA LEU A 94 -13.25 -7.27 -11.68
C LEU A 94 -13.22 -6.01 -12.56
N ALA A 95 -12.16 -5.83 -13.37
CA ALA A 95 -12.09 -4.71 -14.30
C ALA A 95 -13.17 -4.77 -15.39
N GLU A 96 -13.46 -5.95 -15.90
CA GLU A 96 -14.54 -6.17 -16.86
C GLU A 96 -15.91 -5.87 -16.23
N GLU A 97 -16.19 -6.36 -15.02
CA GLU A 97 -17.42 -6.07 -14.30
C GLU A 97 -17.63 -4.57 -14.08
N LYS A 98 -16.57 -3.85 -13.66
CA LYS A 98 -16.62 -2.39 -13.52
C LYS A 98 -16.93 -1.68 -14.83
N ARG A 99 -16.36 -2.13 -15.94
CA ARG A 99 -16.64 -1.56 -17.27
C ARG A 99 -18.10 -1.75 -17.66
N HIS A 100 -18.68 -2.93 -17.41
CA HIS A 100 -20.09 -3.20 -17.69
C HIS A 100 -21.01 -2.32 -16.83
N GLN A 101 -20.74 -2.21 -15.53
CA GLN A 101 -21.50 -1.34 -14.63
C GLN A 101 -21.45 0.13 -15.05
N GLN A 102 -20.27 0.62 -15.48
CA GLN A 102 -20.14 1.99 -15.98
C GLN A 102 -20.89 2.20 -17.30
N HIS A 103 -20.89 1.22 -18.20
CA HIS A 103 -21.59 1.32 -19.47
C HIS A 103 -23.13 1.36 -19.30
N ASP A 104 -23.66 0.62 -18.33
CA ASP A 104 -25.10 0.66 -18.01
C ASP A 104 -25.50 1.98 -17.35
N GLN A 105 -24.63 2.57 -16.53
CA GLN A 105 -24.88 3.85 -15.85
C GLN A 105 -24.70 5.06 -16.79
N GLN A 106 -23.78 4.98 -17.76
CA GLN A 106 -23.48 6.06 -18.70
C GLN A 106 -24.49 6.16 -19.87
N GLN A 107 -25.33 5.15 -20.08
CA GLN A 107 -26.52 5.27 -20.95
C GLN A 107 -27.60 6.20 -20.35
N GLN A 108 -27.53 6.59 -19.07
CA GLN A 108 -28.49 7.51 -18.45
C GLN A 108 -28.00 8.95 -18.26
N VAL A 109 -26.69 9.23 -18.27
CA VAL A 109 -26.17 10.60 -18.11
C VAL A 109 -25.03 10.84 -19.08
N GLY A 110 -25.26 11.72 -20.06
CA GLY A 110 -24.34 12.01 -21.15
C GLY A 110 -22.97 12.50 -20.69
N GLY A 111 -21.92 11.85 -21.22
CA GLY A 111 -20.66 12.52 -21.60
C GLY A 111 -19.80 13.09 -20.47
N GLY A 112 -19.43 12.30 -19.46
CA GLY A 112 -18.32 12.63 -18.57
C GLY A 112 -16.96 12.30 -19.21
N ARG A 113 -16.00 13.22 -19.16
CA ARG A 113 -14.63 13.06 -19.68
C ARG A 113 -14.00 11.76 -19.14
N ARG A 114 -13.55 10.88 -20.05
CA ARG A 114 -12.71 9.74 -19.69
C ARG A 114 -11.37 10.29 -19.20
N PHE A 115 -11.11 10.25 -17.90
CA PHE A 115 -9.74 10.20 -17.40
C PHE A 115 -9.18 8.82 -17.74
N SER A 116 -8.98 8.54 -19.03
CA SER A 116 -8.33 7.32 -19.47
C SER A 116 -6.84 7.51 -19.20
N SER A 117 -6.48 7.29 -17.94
CA SER A 117 -5.08 7.02 -17.60
C SER A 117 -4.56 5.97 -18.57
N LYS A 118 -3.30 6.13 -19.00
CA LYS A 118 -2.52 5.34 -19.95
C LYS A 118 -2.45 3.83 -19.68
N TRP A 119 -3.27 3.29 -18.77
CA TRP A 119 -3.29 1.93 -18.29
C TRP A 119 -4.54 1.16 -18.66
N GLU A 120 -4.36 0.20 -19.56
CA GLU A 120 -5.37 -0.77 -19.91
C GLU A 120 -5.01 -2.11 -19.30
N ILE A 121 -6.01 -2.78 -18.73
CA ILE A 121 -5.82 -4.13 -18.19
C ILE A 121 -5.69 -5.13 -19.35
N PRO A 122 -4.77 -6.11 -19.28
CA PRO A 122 -4.68 -7.17 -20.27
C PRO A 122 -6.03 -7.89 -20.44
N GLN A 123 -6.48 -8.04 -21.69
CA GLN A 123 -7.79 -8.62 -22.05
C GLN A 123 -7.73 -10.13 -22.28
N TYR A 124 -6.79 -10.83 -21.63
CA TYR A 124 -6.62 -12.27 -21.72
C TYR A 124 -6.42 -12.88 -20.33
N ASP A 125 -6.77 -14.16 -20.20
CA ASP A 125 -6.53 -14.92 -18.98
C ASP A 125 -5.13 -15.52 -19.04
N VAL A 126 -4.39 -15.38 -17.95
CA VAL A 126 -3.14 -16.08 -17.70
C VAL A 126 -3.46 -17.57 -17.61
N VAL A 127 -2.88 -18.33 -18.53
CA VAL A 127 -2.99 -19.79 -18.55
C VAL A 127 -1.99 -20.38 -17.57
N TYR A 128 -2.43 -21.29 -16.72
CA TYR A 128 -1.59 -21.97 -15.74
C TYR A 128 -2.06 -23.40 -15.49
N ARG A 129 -1.16 -24.23 -14.96
CA ARG A 129 -1.45 -25.61 -14.55
C ARG A 129 -1.71 -25.65 -13.05
N GLN A 130 -2.67 -26.46 -12.64
CA GLN A 130 -3.01 -26.71 -11.24
C GLN A 130 -2.28 -27.94 -10.69
N ASP A 131 -2.23 -28.06 -9.37
CA ASP A 131 -1.63 -29.18 -8.63
C ASP A 131 -0.18 -29.45 -9.03
N VAL A 132 0.56 -28.37 -9.30
CA VAL A 132 1.94 -28.44 -9.76
C VAL A 132 2.88 -28.67 -8.59
N THR A 133 3.90 -29.53 -8.78
CA THR A 133 4.94 -29.71 -7.78
C THR A 133 5.78 -28.43 -7.62
N PRO A 134 5.96 -27.91 -6.39
CA PRO A 134 6.88 -26.82 -6.09
C PRO A 134 8.28 -27.07 -6.66
N GLY A 135 8.96 -26.02 -7.13
CA GLY A 135 10.32 -26.14 -7.67
C GLY A 135 10.42 -26.76 -9.08
N SER A 136 9.32 -27.25 -9.65
CA SER A 136 9.30 -27.92 -10.96
C SER A 136 9.44 -26.95 -12.14
N PHE A 137 9.64 -27.52 -13.35
CA PHE A 137 9.58 -26.75 -14.59
C PHE A 137 8.19 -26.12 -14.81
N PHE A 138 7.12 -26.84 -14.48
CA PHE A 138 5.76 -26.34 -14.61
C PHE A 138 5.46 -25.20 -13.63
N ALA A 139 6.05 -25.22 -12.43
CA ALA A 139 5.94 -24.13 -11.48
C ALA A 139 6.59 -22.85 -12.04
N ARG A 140 7.80 -22.98 -12.61
CA ARG A 140 8.47 -21.86 -13.30
C ARG A 140 7.65 -21.34 -14.49
N ASP A 141 7.03 -22.22 -15.27
CA ASP A 141 6.18 -21.84 -16.41
C ASP A 141 4.95 -21.04 -15.96
N ASN A 142 4.27 -21.47 -14.89
CA ASN A 142 3.18 -20.69 -14.29
C ASN A 142 3.66 -19.29 -13.85
N VAL A 143 4.77 -19.23 -13.11
CA VAL A 143 5.34 -17.95 -12.65
C VAL A 143 5.76 -17.06 -13.83
N HIS A 144 6.32 -17.64 -14.89
CA HIS A 144 6.67 -16.91 -16.11
C HIS A 144 5.45 -16.29 -16.79
N ASN A 145 4.34 -17.02 -16.87
CA ASN A 145 3.10 -16.51 -17.45
C ASN A 145 2.53 -15.34 -16.63
N PHE A 146 2.62 -15.43 -15.29
CA PHE A 146 2.25 -14.31 -14.42
C PHE A 146 3.14 -13.08 -14.63
N ILE A 147 4.46 -13.24 -14.66
CA ILE A 147 5.41 -12.13 -14.90
C ILE A 147 5.14 -11.47 -16.27
N SER A 148 4.86 -12.27 -17.29
CA SER A 148 4.50 -11.77 -18.62
C SER A 148 3.22 -10.94 -18.58
N TRP A 149 2.21 -11.40 -17.84
CA TRP A 149 1.00 -10.61 -17.62
C TRP A 149 1.26 -9.32 -16.83
N CYS A 150 2.14 -9.34 -15.82
CA CYS A 150 2.52 -8.14 -15.07
C CYS A 150 3.19 -7.08 -15.97
N ARG A 151 3.94 -7.49 -16.99
CA ARG A 151 4.53 -6.60 -18.01
C ARG A 151 3.48 -6.00 -18.94
N ASP A 152 2.42 -6.74 -19.25
CA ASP A 152 1.31 -6.22 -20.07
C ASP A 152 0.38 -5.33 -19.25
N LEU A 153 0.16 -5.69 -17.98
CA LEU A 153 -0.31 -4.80 -16.93
C LEU A 153 0.83 -3.88 -16.46
N GLY A 154 1.78 -3.53 -17.37
CA GLY A 154 3.13 -2.94 -17.21
C GLY A 154 3.55 -2.28 -15.90
N ILE A 155 3.68 -3.17 -14.96
CA ILE A 155 4.69 -3.06 -13.94
C ILE A 155 6.04 -2.86 -14.64
N TYR A 156 6.80 -1.86 -14.20
CA TYR A 156 8.10 -1.55 -14.79
C TYR A 156 9.06 -2.72 -14.64
N GLU A 157 9.93 -2.97 -15.63
CA GLU A 157 10.88 -4.10 -15.60
C GLU A 157 11.74 -4.13 -14.32
N VAL A 158 12.10 -2.96 -13.79
CA VAL A 158 12.89 -2.85 -12.55
C VAL A 158 12.15 -3.37 -11.30
N LEU A 159 10.82 -3.49 -11.36
CA LEU A 159 9.97 -4.03 -10.31
C LEU A 159 9.54 -5.48 -10.58
N LEU A 160 9.84 -6.03 -11.76
CA LEU A 160 9.53 -7.42 -12.07
C LEU A 160 10.60 -8.32 -11.45
N PHE A 161 10.16 -9.40 -10.82
CA PHE A 161 11.02 -10.48 -10.35
C PHE A 161 11.20 -11.53 -11.46
N GLU A 162 12.23 -12.37 -11.32
CA GLU A 162 12.47 -13.52 -12.19
C GLU A 162 11.84 -14.80 -11.62
N THR A 163 11.62 -15.81 -12.46
CA THR A 163 11.00 -17.07 -11.99
C THR A 163 11.76 -17.72 -10.85
N ASP A 164 13.09 -17.66 -10.87
CA ASP A 164 13.93 -18.25 -9.82
C ASP A 164 13.91 -17.45 -8.52
N ASP A 165 13.57 -16.16 -8.56
CA ASP A 165 13.46 -15.33 -7.34
C ASP A 165 12.38 -15.88 -6.42
N LEU A 166 11.28 -16.35 -7.00
CA LEU A 166 10.19 -17.00 -6.28
C LEU A 166 10.46 -18.50 -6.10
N VAL A 167 10.70 -19.24 -7.18
CA VAL A 167 10.72 -20.71 -7.16
C VAL A 167 11.94 -21.28 -6.41
N LEU A 168 13.07 -20.57 -6.44
CA LEU A 168 14.32 -20.97 -5.78
C LEU A 168 14.71 -20.03 -4.63
N ARG A 169 13.85 -19.07 -4.26
CA ARG A 169 14.13 -18.06 -3.23
C ARG A 169 15.40 -17.25 -3.50
N LYS A 170 15.72 -16.97 -4.76
CA LYS A 170 16.93 -16.19 -5.07
C LYS A 170 16.82 -14.73 -4.61
N ASN A 171 15.63 -14.14 -4.65
CA ASN A 171 15.44 -12.74 -4.30
C ASN A 171 14.00 -12.45 -3.83
N GLU A 172 13.76 -12.65 -2.54
CA GLU A 172 12.45 -12.42 -1.91
C GLU A 172 11.96 -10.97 -2.01
N LYS A 173 12.88 -10.01 -1.90
CA LYS A 173 12.61 -8.58 -1.99
C LYS A 173 11.94 -8.23 -3.32
N HIS A 174 12.47 -8.73 -4.44
CA HIS A 174 11.90 -8.44 -5.76
C HIS A 174 10.48 -8.98 -5.89
N VAL A 175 10.21 -10.18 -5.37
CA VAL A 175 8.85 -10.75 -5.39
C VAL A 175 7.88 -9.87 -4.59
N ILE A 176 8.25 -9.48 -3.36
CA ILE A 176 7.40 -8.65 -2.48
C ILE A 176 7.09 -7.31 -3.14
N LEU A 177 8.11 -6.60 -3.65
CA LEU A 177 7.94 -5.31 -4.30
C LEU A 177 7.07 -5.39 -5.56
N SER A 178 7.23 -6.46 -6.34
CA SER A 178 6.41 -6.70 -7.53
C SER A 178 4.95 -6.90 -7.17
N LEU A 179 4.65 -7.71 -6.14
CA LEU A 179 3.27 -7.98 -5.71
C LEU A 179 2.58 -6.74 -5.13
N LEU A 180 3.31 -5.87 -4.41
CA LEU A 180 2.78 -4.57 -3.97
C LEU A 180 2.41 -3.68 -5.16
N GLU A 181 3.22 -3.68 -6.22
CA GLU A 181 2.89 -2.95 -7.45
C GLU A 181 1.68 -3.55 -8.17
N VAL A 182 1.56 -4.88 -8.24
CA VAL A 182 0.35 -5.56 -8.75
C VAL A 182 -0.88 -5.09 -7.98
N ALA A 183 -0.80 -5.04 -6.65
CA ALA A 183 -1.90 -4.61 -5.82
C ALA A 183 -2.28 -3.13 -6.05
N ARG A 184 -1.29 -2.23 -6.17
CA ARG A 184 -1.51 -0.82 -6.58
C ARG A 184 -2.26 -0.72 -7.90
N ARG A 185 -1.86 -1.49 -8.91
CA ARG A 185 -2.57 -1.51 -10.21
C ARG A 185 -3.96 -2.13 -10.09
N GLY A 186 -4.09 -3.23 -9.37
CA GLY A 186 -5.35 -3.96 -9.13
C GLY A 186 -6.42 -3.11 -8.43
N ALA A 187 -6.02 -2.29 -7.47
CA ALA A 187 -6.91 -1.40 -6.72
C ALA A 187 -7.70 -0.43 -7.63
N ARG A 188 -7.07 0.02 -8.70
CA ARG A 188 -7.69 0.91 -9.71
C ARG A 188 -8.85 0.22 -10.42
N PHE A 189 -8.82 -1.11 -10.49
CA PHE A 189 -9.88 -1.96 -11.03
C PHE A 189 -10.83 -2.50 -9.96
N GLY A 190 -10.67 -2.08 -8.70
CA GLY A 190 -11.56 -2.42 -7.58
C GLY A 190 -11.26 -3.69 -6.85
N MET A 191 -10.10 -4.26 -7.10
CA MET A 191 -9.58 -5.26 -6.19
C MET A 191 -9.27 -4.59 -4.84
N ALA A 192 -9.54 -5.27 -3.73
CA ALA A 192 -9.06 -4.80 -2.43
C ALA A 192 -7.52 -4.71 -2.47
N ALA A 193 -6.95 -3.69 -1.86
CA ALA A 193 -5.50 -3.53 -1.73
C ALA A 193 -5.03 -3.98 -0.34
N PRO A 194 -3.76 -4.39 -0.18
CA PRO A 194 -3.15 -4.62 1.12
C PRO A 194 -3.06 -3.28 1.89
N LEU A 195 -2.95 -3.32 3.23
CA LEU A 195 -3.07 -2.14 4.07
C LEU A 195 -1.98 -1.11 3.77
N LEU A 196 -0.75 -1.55 3.49
CA LEU A 196 0.34 -0.65 3.12
C LEU A 196 -0.01 0.20 1.91
N VAL A 197 -0.57 -0.42 0.86
CA VAL A 197 -0.97 0.28 -0.37
C VAL A 197 -2.16 1.21 -0.12
N GLN A 198 -3.08 0.84 0.78
CA GLN A 198 -4.18 1.73 1.18
C GLN A 198 -3.64 2.98 1.89
N MET A 199 -2.72 2.80 2.85
CA MET A 199 -2.08 3.90 3.56
C MET A 199 -1.28 4.81 2.61
N GLU A 200 -0.52 4.25 1.66
CA GLU A 200 0.17 5.02 0.61
C GLU A 200 -0.82 5.91 -0.15
N ALA A 201 -1.94 5.35 -0.61
CA ALA A 201 -2.96 6.08 -1.35
C ALA A 201 -3.71 7.13 -0.50
N ASP A 202 -3.78 6.94 0.82
CA ASP A 202 -4.39 7.89 1.73
C ASP A 202 -3.44 9.08 1.96
N ILE A 203 -2.16 8.81 2.21
CA ILE A 203 -1.11 9.83 2.34
C ILE A 203 -1.01 10.67 1.06
N ASP A 204 -0.98 10.04 -0.12
CA ASP A 204 -0.93 10.76 -1.40
C ASP A 204 -2.13 11.71 -1.59
N ARG A 205 -3.33 11.31 -1.13
CA ARG A 205 -4.53 12.16 -1.19
C ARG A 205 -4.45 13.33 -0.21
N GLU A 206 -3.92 13.12 1.00
CA GLU A 206 -3.73 14.19 1.98
C GLU A 206 -2.72 15.23 1.48
N LEU A 207 -1.56 14.78 0.99
CA LEU A 207 -0.52 15.66 0.42
C LEU A 207 -1.02 16.47 -0.78
N GLU A 208 -1.82 15.86 -1.66
CA GLU A 208 -2.44 16.58 -2.78
C GLU A 208 -3.41 17.66 -2.31
N GLN A 209 -4.21 17.38 -1.26
CA GLN A 209 -5.14 18.35 -0.69
C GLN A 209 -4.40 19.54 -0.05
N GLU A 210 -3.32 19.27 0.67
CA GLU A 210 -2.45 20.30 1.24
C GLU A 210 -1.88 21.19 0.14
N ARG A 211 -1.32 20.60 -0.92
CA ARG A 211 -0.77 21.35 -2.06
C ARG A 211 -1.82 22.25 -2.72
N LEU A 212 -3.05 21.74 -2.91
CA LEU A 212 -4.15 22.53 -3.48
C LEU A 212 -4.64 23.64 -2.55
N ALA A 213 -4.57 23.43 -1.22
CA ALA A 213 -4.91 24.45 -0.25
C ALA A 213 -3.86 25.58 -0.24
N GLU A 214 -2.58 25.23 -0.31
CA GLU A 214 -1.47 26.18 -0.45
C GLU A 214 -1.60 27.01 -1.73
N GLU A 215 -1.84 26.36 -2.88
CA GLU A 215 -2.03 27.06 -4.17
C GLU A 215 -3.24 28.03 -4.15
N ARG A 216 -4.30 27.69 -3.42
CA ARG A 216 -5.46 28.59 -3.22
C ARG A 216 -5.11 29.77 -2.30
N ALA A 217 -4.31 29.56 -1.27
CA ALA A 217 -3.87 30.62 -0.37
C ALA A 217 -2.95 31.62 -1.09
N GLU A 218 -2.06 31.14 -1.96
CA GLU A 218 -1.16 31.98 -2.75
C GLU A 218 -1.90 32.77 -3.85
N ASN A 219 -2.84 32.13 -4.56
CA ASN A 219 -3.65 32.80 -5.60
C ASN A 219 -4.75 33.71 -5.03
N GLY A 220 -5.16 33.51 -3.77
CA GLY A 220 -6.16 34.34 -3.07
C GLY A 220 -5.62 35.65 -2.50
N GLY A 221 -4.31 35.90 -2.57
CA GLY A 221 -3.64 37.07 -1.99
C GLY A 221 -3.60 38.33 -2.85
N GLN A 222 -4.24 38.35 -4.02
CA GLN A 222 -4.11 39.44 -4.99
C GLN A 222 -5.44 40.12 -5.36
N LEU A 223 -6.27 40.44 -4.36
CA LEU A 223 -7.39 41.37 -4.53
C LEU A 223 -7.55 42.22 -3.25
N ASN A 224 -6.84 43.36 -3.22
CA ASN A 224 -7.11 44.62 -2.50
C ASN A 224 -5.80 45.43 -2.53
N GLY A 225 -5.63 46.56 -3.21
CA GLY A 225 -6.49 47.36 -4.07
C GLY A 225 -5.88 48.77 -4.11
N GLU A 226 -5.61 49.32 -5.29
CA GLU A 226 -5.47 50.78 -5.50
C GLU A 226 -6.02 51.11 -6.88
N ASP A 227 -7.06 51.95 -6.86
CA ASP A 227 -7.69 52.64 -7.98
C ASP A 227 -6.68 53.54 -8.70
N GLU A 228 -6.45 53.35 -10.00
CA GLU A 228 -6.00 54.43 -10.89
C GLU A 228 -6.44 54.17 -12.34
N SER A 229 -7.45 54.95 -12.75
CA SER A 229 -7.61 55.58 -14.06
C SER A 229 -7.55 54.72 -15.33
N TRP A 230 -8.74 54.50 -15.92
CA TRP A 230 -8.91 54.18 -17.34
C TRP A 230 -8.27 55.26 -18.22
N ASN A 231 -7.22 54.92 -18.98
CA ASN A 231 -6.92 55.61 -20.22
C ASN A 231 -6.54 54.61 -21.32
N HIS A 232 -7.21 54.81 -22.45
CA HIS A 232 -7.19 54.02 -23.67
C HIS A 232 -5.91 54.27 -24.47
N ASP A 233 -5.15 53.23 -24.80
CA ASP A 233 -4.59 53.08 -26.15
C ASP A 233 -4.23 51.61 -26.43
N SER A 234 -4.06 51.34 -27.71
CA SER A 234 -4.40 50.14 -28.42
C SER A 234 -3.17 49.31 -28.82
N HIS A 235 -3.43 48.03 -29.13
CA HIS A 235 -2.57 47.07 -29.84
C HIS A 235 -1.32 46.53 -29.13
N ASP A 236 -1.44 45.33 -28.53
CA ASP A 236 -0.59 44.19 -28.92
C ASP A 236 -1.26 42.85 -28.58
N LEU A 237 -1.22 41.94 -29.55
CA LEU A 237 -1.78 40.60 -29.52
C LEU A 237 -0.71 39.63 -29.05
N SER A 238 -0.82 39.08 -27.84
CA SER A 238 -0.38 37.72 -27.48
C SER A 238 -0.80 37.40 -26.04
N PRO A 239 -1.52 36.29 -25.76
CA PRO A 239 -1.70 35.82 -24.39
C PRO A 239 -0.32 35.42 -23.81
N PRO A 240 -0.01 35.75 -22.54
CA PRO A 240 1.19 35.24 -21.91
C PRO A 240 1.16 33.72 -21.88
N GLU A 241 2.20 33.07 -22.42
CA GLU A 241 2.33 31.61 -22.33
C GLU A 241 2.35 31.21 -20.83
N PRO A 242 1.55 30.21 -20.42
CA PRO A 242 1.63 29.69 -19.07
C PRO A 242 3.05 29.12 -18.83
N PRO A 243 3.61 29.29 -17.61
CA PRO A 243 4.93 28.78 -17.30
C PRO A 243 4.99 27.28 -17.58
N LYS A 244 6.00 26.86 -18.35
CA LYS A 244 6.27 25.45 -18.64
C LYS A 244 6.56 24.72 -17.33
N MET A 245 5.54 24.07 -16.77
CA MET A 245 5.64 23.10 -15.69
C MET A 245 6.68 22.04 -16.08
N PHE A 246 7.85 22.11 -15.45
CA PHE A 246 8.90 21.10 -15.60
C PHE A 246 8.49 19.88 -14.79
N TYR A 247 7.92 18.86 -15.45
CA TYR A 247 7.72 17.55 -14.83
C TYR A 247 9.07 16.84 -14.66
N GLY A 248 9.76 17.17 -13.57
CA GLY A 248 10.77 16.28 -12.98
C GLY A 248 10.10 15.36 -11.94
N PRO A 249 10.68 14.19 -11.63
CA PRO A 249 10.23 13.40 -10.49
C PRO A 249 10.27 14.29 -9.24
N GLN A 250 9.12 14.43 -8.57
CA GLN A 250 9.09 15.15 -7.30
C GLN A 250 9.92 14.39 -6.28
N PRO A 251 10.72 15.08 -5.44
CA PRO A 251 11.42 14.42 -4.36
C PRO A 251 10.38 13.82 -3.41
N GLN A 252 10.27 12.49 -3.41
CA GLN A 252 9.61 11.80 -2.32
C GLN A 252 10.30 12.21 -1.02
N ILE A 253 9.52 12.49 0.02
CA ILE A 253 10.05 12.65 1.38
C ILE A 253 10.57 11.28 1.81
N ILE A 254 11.82 11.01 1.47
CA ILE A 254 12.54 9.83 1.88
C ILE A 254 13.04 10.13 3.29
N THR A 255 12.30 9.70 4.31
CA THR A 255 12.75 9.80 5.70
C THR A 255 13.78 8.71 6.06
N ASN A 256 14.19 7.88 5.09
CA ASN A 256 15.06 6.73 5.30
C ASN A 256 16.14 6.66 4.21
N ASP A 257 17.41 6.73 4.58
CA ASP A 257 18.54 6.76 3.64
C ASP A 257 18.60 5.43 2.83
N LEU A 258 17.93 5.40 1.66
CA LEU A 258 17.76 4.22 0.77
C LEU A 258 19.09 3.67 0.19
N LYS A 259 20.22 4.27 0.55
CA LYS A 259 21.56 3.88 0.10
C LYS A 259 21.97 2.46 0.52
N SER A 260 21.29 1.85 1.50
CA SER A 260 21.59 0.47 1.90
C SER A 260 20.91 -0.59 1.01
N LEU A 261 20.15 -0.19 -0.02
CA LEU A 261 19.45 -1.17 -0.89
C LEU A 261 20.33 -1.74 -2.00
N ASP A 262 21.52 -1.17 -2.24
CA ASP A 262 22.41 -1.50 -3.36
C ASP A 262 23.64 -2.33 -2.93
N GLU A 263 23.78 -2.62 -1.63
CA GLU A 263 24.85 -3.47 -1.09
C GLU A 263 24.27 -4.81 -0.64
N MET A 264 24.12 -5.76 -1.57
CA MET A 264 24.20 -7.21 -1.33
C MET A 264 24.26 -7.99 -2.65
#